data_AF-A0A9D3A1U7-F1
#
_entry.id   AF-A0A9D3A1U7-F1
#
_cell.length_a   1.000
_cell.length_b   1.000
_cell.length_c   1.000
_cell.angle_alpha   90.00
_cell.angle_beta   90.00
_cell.angle_gamma   90.00
#
_symmetry.space_group_name_H-M   'P 1'
#
loop_
_entity.id
_entity.type
_entity.pdbx_description
1 polymer ?
#
loop_
_entity_poly.entity_id
_entity_poly.type
_entity_poly.pdbx_seq_one_letter_code
_entity_poly.pdbx_strand_id
1 'polypeptide(L)'
;MAKSIKDLREEKGYRSAREFAEALGIAASSMSRYDRDPETIPMKHAIAMADLLECSVDEIVGRTPVTSGRNELQEFYDGLLPETRALMDEFIEFARAKDEKARRQRQDEQDRKYDDLCRYYQRMFYETAYEGTRFGELVAFSTPKEERSAFESFLSEQAAAKRKPGIDLHCEGLEEELRDGYLDADGTEKHWSEDEIQSMLADERSRMDEEYGKKDEEVIARVMQAFDRQHRVTIEYSTIRL
;
A
#
# COMPACT_ATOMS: atom_id res chain seq x y z
N MET A 1 -2.04 2.86 -49.54
CA MET A 1 -3.35 3.55 -49.65
C MET A 1 -4.23 2.98 -48.55
N ALA A 2 -4.93 3.80 -47.78
CA ALA A 2 -5.88 3.30 -46.78
C ALA A 2 -7.01 2.54 -47.50
N LYS A 3 -7.42 1.38 -46.95
CA LYS A 3 -8.53 0.60 -47.50
C LYS A 3 -9.83 1.39 -47.32
N SER A 4 -10.72 1.32 -48.30
CA SER A 4 -12.05 1.91 -48.14
C SER A 4 -12.94 1.00 -47.29
N ILE A 5 -13.99 1.55 -46.67
CA ILE A 5 -14.99 0.76 -45.93
C ILE A 5 -15.61 -0.32 -46.83
N LYS A 6 -15.71 -0.07 -48.14
CA LYS A 6 -16.15 -1.06 -49.12
C LYS A 6 -15.21 -2.27 -49.17
N ASP A 7 -13.91 -2.04 -49.24
CA ASP A 7 -12.91 -3.11 -49.30
C ASP A 7 -12.92 -3.96 -48.02
N LEU A 8 -13.05 -3.30 -46.85
CA LEU A 8 -13.14 -3.97 -45.55
C LEU A 8 -14.40 -4.87 -45.44
N ARG A 9 -15.53 -4.41 -45.98
CA ARG A 9 -16.78 -5.19 -46.01
C ARG A 9 -16.67 -6.42 -46.89
N GLU A 10 -16.08 -6.27 -48.08
CA GLU A 10 -15.88 -7.38 -49.02
C GLU A 10 -14.95 -8.46 -48.44
N GLU A 11 -13.88 -8.06 -47.73
CA GLU A 11 -12.96 -8.98 -47.04
C GLU A 11 -13.64 -9.81 -45.95
N LYS A 12 -14.67 -9.26 -45.28
CA LYS A 12 -15.47 -9.96 -44.27
C LYS A 12 -16.70 -10.68 -44.84
N GLY A 13 -16.84 -10.72 -46.17
CA GLY A 13 -17.87 -11.50 -46.85
C GLY A 13 -19.21 -10.80 -47.03
N TYR A 14 -19.31 -9.51 -46.72
CA TYR A 14 -20.51 -8.72 -47.00
C TYR A 14 -20.53 -8.32 -48.48
N ARG A 15 -21.58 -8.72 -49.20
CA ARG A 15 -21.67 -8.53 -50.66
C ARG A 15 -22.21 -7.16 -51.03
N SER A 16 -22.82 -6.45 -50.08
CA SER A 16 -23.40 -5.12 -50.34
C SER A 16 -23.43 -4.21 -49.11
N ALA A 17 -23.53 -2.90 -49.34
CA ALA A 17 -23.70 -1.91 -48.28
C ALA A 17 -25.04 -2.08 -47.55
N ARG A 18 -26.05 -2.61 -48.24
CA ARG A 18 -27.36 -2.88 -47.66
C ARG A 18 -27.31 -4.01 -46.65
N GLU A 19 -26.64 -5.10 -47.00
CA GLU A 19 -26.44 -6.27 -46.13
C GLU A 19 -25.67 -5.90 -44.87
N PHE A 20 -24.60 -5.10 -45.02
CA PHE A 20 -23.84 -4.62 -43.87
C PHE A 20 -24.63 -3.62 -43.00
N ALA A 21 -25.43 -2.74 -43.62
CA ALA A 21 -26.31 -1.83 -42.90
C ALA A 21 -27.36 -2.60 -42.06
N GLU A 22 -27.89 -3.70 -42.60
CA GLU A 22 -28.83 -4.57 -41.90
C GLU A 22 -28.17 -5.25 -40.69
N ALA A 23 -26.94 -5.76 -40.84
CA ALA A 23 -26.15 -6.31 -39.73
C ALA A 23 -25.86 -5.28 -38.62
N LEU A 24 -25.65 -4.01 -39.00
CA LEU A 24 -25.47 -2.88 -38.07
C LEU A 24 -26.77 -2.32 -37.50
N GLY A 25 -27.94 -2.71 -38.02
CA GLY A 25 -29.23 -2.14 -37.64
C GLY A 25 -29.43 -0.68 -38.06
N ILE A 26 -28.80 -0.22 -39.15
CA ILE A 26 -28.92 1.15 -39.68
C ILE A 26 -29.60 1.18 -41.05
N ALA A 27 -30.09 2.35 -41.44
CA ALA A 27 -30.65 2.54 -42.78
C ALA A 27 -29.57 2.42 -43.87
N ALA A 28 -29.89 1.74 -44.98
CA ALA A 28 -28.99 1.60 -46.12
C ALA A 28 -28.54 2.95 -46.72
N SER A 29 -29.38 3.98 -46.60
CA SER A 29 -29.05 5.36 -46.98
C SER A 29 -27.96 5.97 -46.11
N SER A 30 -27.97 5.69 -44.80
CA SER A 30 -26.91 6.09 -43.87
C SER A 30 -25.59 5.41 -44.24
N MET A 31 -25.62 4.10 -44.53
CA MET A 31 -24.41 3.37 -44.93
C MET A 31 -23.82 3.90 -46.25
N SER A 32 -24.67 4.24 -47.23
CA SER A 32 -24.22 4.84 -48.49
C SER A 32 -23.60 6.24 -48.31
N ARG A 33 -24.05 6.99 -47.29
CA ARG A 33 -23.43 8.26 -46.90
C ARG A 33 -22.06 8.02 -46.27
N TYR A 34 -21.95 7.03 -45.39
CA TYR A 34 -20.72 6.66 -44.71
C TYR A 34 -19.64 6.13 -45.65
N ASP A 35 -20.01 5.33 -46.66
CA ASP A 35 -19.09 4.87 -47.71
C ASP A 35 -18.49 6.04 -48.51
N ARG A 36 -19.24 7.14 -48.67
CA ARG A 36 -18.80 8.32 -49.43
C ARG A 36 -18.01 9.31 -48.59
N ASP A 37 -18.41 9.48 -47.34
CA ASP A 37 -17.84 10.46 -46.42
C ASP A 37 -17.65 9.85 -45.03
N PRO A 38 -16.54 9.09 -44.84
CA PRO A 38 -16.26 8.37 -43.60
C PRO A 38 -16.13 9.27 -42.36
N GLU A 39 -15.75 10.54 -42.53
CA GLU A 39 -15.65 11.54 -41.45
C GLU A 39 -17.01 11.88 -40.84
N THR A 40 -18.11 11.61 -41.55
CA THR A 40 -19.48 11.86 -41.07
C THR A 40 -20.08 10.72 -40.26
N ILE A 41 -19.32 9.62 -40.06
CA ILE A 41 -19.78 8.47 -39.29
C ILE A 41 -19.87 8.87 -37.80
N PRO A 42 -21.06 8.78 -37.17
CA PRO A 42 -21.16 9.00 -35.74
C PRO A 42 -20.33 7.95 -34.99
N MET A 43 -19.57 8.37 -33.98
CA MET A 43 -18.63 7.50 -33.23
C MET A 43 -19.22 6.14 -32.82
N LYS A 44 -20.48 6.12 -32.36
CA LYS A 44 -21.20 4.89 -32.00
C LYS A 44 -21.24 3.86 -33.15
N HIS A 45 -21.44 4.33 -34.37
CA HIS A 45 -21.48 3.47 -35.56
C HIS A 45 -20.07 3.09 -36.02
N ALA A 46 -19.08 3.97 -35.88
CA ALA A 46 -17.70 3.66 -36.22
C ALA A 46 -17.15 2.52 -35.35
N ILE A 47 -17.44 2.53 -34.04
CA ILE A 47 -17.07 1.44 -33.11
C ILE A 47 -17.79 0.14 -33.50
N ALA A 48 -19.11 0.20 -33.73
CA ALA A 48 -19.87 -1.00 -34.12
C ALA A 48 -19.38 -1.59 -35.45
N MET A 49 -19.00 -0.75 -36.41
CA MET A 49 -18.40 -1.17 -37.68
C MET A 49 -17.04 -1.82 -37.45
N ALA A 50 -16.20 -1.24 -36.59
CA ALA A 50 -14.88 -1.76 -36.23
C ALA A 50 -14.98 -3.15 -35.58
N ASP A 51 -15.94 -3.35 -34.67
CA ASP A 51 -16.19 -4.65 -34.04
C ASP A 51 -16.65 -5.71 -35.06
N LEU A 52 -17.59 -5.35 -35.95
CA LEU A 52 -18.12 -6.24 -36.99
C LEU A 52 -17.10 -6.56 -38.09
N LEU A 53 -16.18 -5.64 -38.36
CA LEU A 53 -15.14 -5.79 -39.38
C LEU A 53 -13.79 -6.23 -38.78
N GLU A 54 -13.72 -6.44 -37.47
CA GLU A 54 -12.52 -6.80 -36.71
C GLU A 54 -11.29 -5.94 -37.07
N CYS A 55 -11.50 -4.63 -37.16
CA CYS A 55 -10.46 -3.65 -37.47
C CYS A 55 -10.49 -2.49 -36.48
N SER A 56 -9.53 -1.58 -36.58
CA SER A 56 -9.53 -0.36 -35.76
C SER A 56 -10.50 0.69 -36.29
N VAL A 57 -11.01 1.55 -35.40
CA VAL A 57 -11.81 2.72 -35.81
C VAL A 57 -11.04 3.63 -36.76
N ASP A 58 -9.72 3.75 -36.57
CA ASP A 58 -8.83 4.50 -37.47
C ASP A 58 -8.87 3.94 -38.90
N GLU A 59 -8.90 2.61 -39.08
CA GLU A 59 -9.05 1.99 -40.39
C GLU A 59 -10.43 2.23 -41.02
N ILE A 60 -11.50 2.30 -40.22
CA ILE A 60 -12.86 2.62 -40.71
C ILE A 60 -12.92 4.05 -41.26
N VAL A 61 -12.34 5.01 -40.56
CA VAL A 61 -12.35 6.43 -40.98
C VAL A 61 -11.24 6.77 -41.97
N GLY A 62 -10.38 5.80 -42.31
CA GLY A 62 -9.27 6.00 -43.25
C GLY A 62 -8.12 6.85 -42.68
N ARG A 63 -8.00 6.92 -41.35
CA ARG A 63 -6.93 7.63 -40.65
C ARG A 63 -5.72 6.71 -40.50
N THR A 64 -4.52 7.25 -40.72
CA THR A 64 -3.29 6.52 -40.40
C THR A 64 -3.22 6.32 -38.88
N PRO A 65 -3.01 5.07 -38.39
CA PRO A 65 -2.91 4.81 -36.97
C PRO A 65 -1.82 5.68 -36.36
N VAL A 66 -2.19 6.42 -35.31
CA VAL A 66 -1.26 7.28 -34.58
C VAL A 66 -0.45 6.37 -33.65
N THR A 67 0.81 6.07 -34.01
CA THR A 67 1.73 5.23 -33.20
C THR A 67 2.33 5.94 -31.99
N SER A 68 1.86 7.15 -31.68
CA SER A 68 2.28 7.95 -30.52
C SER A 68 1.92 7.23 -29.21
N GLY A 69 2.75 6.27 -28.80
CA GLY A 69 2.52 5.45 -27.61
C GLY A 69 3.24 4.09 -27.60
N ARG A 70 3.82 3.62 -28.71
CA ARG A 70 4.68 2.43 -28.66
C ARG A 70 6.02 2.81 -28.02
N ASN A 71 6.34 2.21 -26.88
CA ASN A 71 7.68 2.35 -26.31
C ASN A 71 8.66 1.47 -27.11
N GLU A 72 9.94 1.84 -27.13
CA GLU A 72 10.99 1.13 -27.88
C GLU A 72 11.10 -0.37 -27.53
N LEU A 73 10.75 -0.75 -26.29
CA LEU A 73 10.72 -2.14 -25.85
C LEU A 73 9.55 -2.93 -26.44
N GLN A 74 8.39 -2.31 -26.64
CA GLN A 74 7.25 -2.96 -27.27
C GLN A 74 7.52 -3.20 -28.76
N GLU A 75 8.12 -2.23 -29.44
CA GLU A 75 8.53 -2.39 -30.85
C GLU A 75 9.61 -3.47 -31.00
N PHE A 76 10.57 -3.50 -30.08
CA PHE A 76 11.58 -4.56 -30.02
C PHE A 76 10.93 -5.93 -29.83
N TYR A 77 10.04 -6.08 -28.84
CA TYR A 77 9.36 -7.33 -28.52
C TYR A 77 8.45 -7.82 -29.66
N ASP A 78 7.68 -6.92 -30.26
CA ASP A 78 6.79 -7.22 -31.39
C ASP A 78 7.59 -7.62 -32.64
N GLY A 79 8.80 -7.09 -32.81
CA GLY A 79 9.73 -7.44 -33.88
C GLY A 79 10.48 -8.77 -33.71
N LEU A 80 10.35 -9.43 -32.56
CA LEU A 80 10.99 -10.73 -32.32
C LEU A 80 10.31 -11.85 -33.11
N LEU A 81 11.11 -12.80 -33.59
CA LEU A 81 10.64 -14.09 -34.07
C LEU A 81 9.93 -14.86 -32.94
N PRO A 82 8.98 -15.77 -33.24
CA PRO A 82 8.22 -16.51 -32.23
C PRO A 82 9.10 -17.23 -31.20
N GLU A 83 10.20 -17.84 -31.65
CA GLU A 83 11.13 -18.58 -30.80
C GLU A 83 11.85 -17.66 -29.82
N THR A 84 12.31 -16.50 -30.29
CA THR A 84 12.99 -15.50 -29.45
C THR A 84 12.02 -14.79 -28.51
N ARG A 85 10.75 -14.61 -28.93
CA ARG A 85 9.70 -14.06 -28.08
C ARG A 85 9.39 -14.98 -26.91
N ALA A 86 9.25 -16.28 -27.15
CA ALA A 86 9.05 -17.27 -26.10
C ALA A 86 10.20 -17.25 -25.06
N LEU A 87 11.45 -17.14 -25.53
CA LEU A 87 12.61 -16.97 -24.64
C LEU A 87 12.53 -15.69 -23.80
N MET A 88 12.05 -14.59 -24.38
CA MET A 88 11.86 -13.33 -23.65
C MET A 88 10.76 -13.46 -22.59
N ASP A 89 9.67 -14.17 -22.88
CA ASP A 89 8.60 -14.42 -21.91
C ASP A 89 9.12 -15.22 -20.71
N GLU A 90 9.92 -16.26 -20.95
CA GLU A 90 10.59 -17.03 -19.89
C GLU A 90 11.51 -16.13 -19.03
N PHE A 91 12.26 -15.23 -19.67
CA PHE A 91 13.13 -14.29 -18.95
C PHE A 91 12.32 -13.29 -18.11
N ILE A 92 11.21 -12.77 -18.63
CA ILE A 92 10.32 -11.87 -17.89
C ILE A 92 9.76 -12.56 -16.65
N GLU A 93 9.28 -13.80 -16.78
CA GLU A 93 8.79 -14.58 -15.66
C GLU A 93 9.88 -14.87 -14.63
N PHE A 94 11.08 -15.24 -15.09
CA PHE A 94 12.23 -15.40 -14.20
C PHE A 94 12.57 -14.11 -13.45
N ALA A 95 12.59 -12.97 -14.14
CA ALA A 95 12.87 -11.67 -13.54
C ALA A 95 11.82 -11.29 -12.50
N ARG A 96 10.53 -11.51 -12.80
CA ARG A 96 9.41 -11.32 -11.86
C ARG A 96 9.56 -12.18 -10.61
N ALA A 97 9.81 -13.48 -10.78
CA ALA A 97 9.99 -14.40 -9.65
C ALA A 97 11.21 -14.02 -8.78
N LYS A 98 12.31 -13.61 -9.42
CA LYS A 98 13.52 -13.17 -8.71
C LYS A 98 13.29 -11.88 -7.93
N ASP A 99 12.61 -10.91 -8.53
CA ASP A 99 12.26 -9.63 -7.91
C ASP A 99 11.28 -9.82 -6.75
N GLU A 100 10.27 -10.66 -6.92
CA GLU A 100 9.33 -11.03 -5.85
C GLU A 100 10.06 -11.71 -4.68
N LYS A 101 10.95 -12.67 -4.97
CA LYS A 101 11.77 -13.32 -3.93
C LYS A 101 12.64 -12.31 -3.18
N ALA A 102 13.28 -11.39 -3.90
CA ALA A 102 14.10 -10.36 -3.27
C ALA A 102 13.26 -9.40 -2.41
N ARG A 103 12.06 -9.02 -2.86
CA ARG A 103 11.13 -8.21 -2.05
C ARG A 103 10.70 -8.96 -0.78
N ARG A 104 10.31 -10.23 -0.91
CA ARG A 104 9.95 -11.08 0.24
C ARG A 104 11.10 -11.19 1.22
N GLN A 105 12.32 -11.45 0.76
CA GLN A 105 13.50 -11.52 1.64
C GLN A 105 13.76 -10.21 2.40
N ARG A 106 13.66 -9.05 1.73
CA ARG A 106 13.82 -7.75 2.39
C ARG A 106 12.70 -7.48 3.41
N GLN A 107 11.49 -7.93 3.12
CA GLN A 107 10.36 -7.84 4.05
C GLN A 107 10.58 -8.76 5.24
N ASP A 108 10.95 -10.01 5.02
CA ASP A 108 11.26 -10.99 6.06
C ASP A 108 12.42 -10.50 6.95
N GLU A 109 13.45 -9.87 6.37
CA GLU A 109 14.56 -9.28 7.14
C GLU A 109 14.11 -8.12 8.03
N GLN A 110 13.21 -7.25 7.54
CA GLN A 110 12.61 -6.19 8.34
C GLN A 110 11.71 -6.77 9.45
N ASP A 111 10.93 -7.79 9.13
CA ASP A 111 10.00 -8.44 10.04
C ASP A 111 10.73 -9.25 11.13
N ARG A 112 11.86 -9.89 10.81
CA ARG A 112 12.67 -10.69 11.76
C ARG A 112 13.01 -9.93 13.03
N LYS A 113 13.42 -8.66 12.91
CA LYS A 113 13.74 -7.81 14.06
C LYS A 113 12.54 -7.72 15.01
N TYR A 114 11.34 -7.52 14.48
CA TYR A 114 10.12 -7.41 15.27
C TYR A 114 9.63 -8.76 15.77
N ASP A 115 9.87 -9.84 15.03
CA ASP A 115 9.59 -11.21 15.49
C ASP A 115 10.46 -11.61 16.69
N ASP A 116 11.75 -11.21 16.68
CA ASP A 116 12.66 -11.41 17.82
C ASP A 116 12.22 -10.57 19.03
N LEU A 117 11.88 -9.29 18.83
CA LEU A 117 11.34 -8.43 19.89
C LEU A 117 10.02 -8.98 20.47
N CYS A 118 9.13 -9.44 19.62
CA CYS A 118 7.87 -10.07 20.02
C CYS A 118 8.14 -11.28 20.92
N ARG A 119 9.02 -12.20 20.49
CA ARG A 119 9.39 -13.38 21.31
C ARG A 119 10.00 -12.99 22.66
N TYR A 120 10.86 -11.98 22.68
CA TYR A 120 11.46 -11.47 23.90
C TYR A 120 10.41 -10.94 24.88
N TYR A 121 9.53 -10.03 24.42
CA TYR A 121 8.52 -9.43 25.29
C TYR A 121 7.38 -10.39 25.65
N GLN A 122 7.00 -11.32 24.77
CA GLN A 122 6.03 -12.38 25.11
C GLN A 122 6.54 -13.22 26.27
N ARG A 123 7.82 -13.59 26.23
CA ARG A 123 8.44 -14.34 27.33
C ARG A 123 8.37 -13.56 28.63
N MET A 124 8.75 -12.28 28.61
CA MET A 124 8.66 -11.39 29.78
C MET A 124 7.22 -11.27 30.28
N PHE A 125 6.27 -11.06 29.37
CA PHE A 125 4.84 -10.96 29.68
C PHE A 125 4.34 -12.20 30.40
N TYR A 126 4.63 -13.39 29.88
CA TYR A 126 4.25 -14.64 30.54
C TYR A 126 4.98 -14.79 31.89
N GLU A 127 6.28 -14.53 31.95
CA GLU A 127 7.03 -14.59 33.22
C GLU A 127 6.40 -13.69 34.29
N THR A 128 6.04 -12.44 33.95
CA THR A 128 5.34 -11.51 34.85
C THR A 128 3.92 -11.96 35.18
N ALA A 129 3.15 -12.42 34.19
CA ALA A 129 1.77 -12.88 34.39
C ALA A 129 1.68 -14.15 35.25
N TYR A 130 2.73 -14.98 35.25
CA TYR A 130 2.79 -16.22 36.01
C TYR A 130 3.65 -16.13 37.28
N GLU A 131 4.24 -14.97 37.58
CA GLU A 131 5.10 -14.80 38.77
C GLU A 131 4.30 -15.04 40.06
N GLY A 132 4.62 -16.10 40.79
CA GLY A 132 3.95 -16.49 42.03
C GLY A 132 2.69 -17.36 41.88
N THR A 133 2.26 -17.68 40.66
CA THR A 133 1.11 -18.58 40.42
C THR A 133 1.47 -20.04 40.68
N ARG A 134 0.65 -20.77 41.46
CA ARG A 134 0.80 -22.24 41.58
C ARG A 134 0.42 -22.89 40.25
N PHE A 135 0.89 -24.11 39.99
CA PHE A 135 0.62 -24.89 38.76
C PHE A 135 -0.88 -25.02 38.37
N GLY A 136 -1.83 -24.70 39.25
CA GLY A 136 -3.29 -24.65 38.98
C GLY A 136 -3.90 -23.26 38.78
N GLU A 137 -3.10 -22.19 38.87
CA GLU A 137 -3.45 -20.78 38.67
C GLU A 137 -2.71 -20.20 37.46
N LEU A 138 -2.38 -21.04 36.47
CA LEU A 138 -1.98 -20.52 35.17
C LEU A 138 -3.10 -19.58 34.70
N VAL A 139 -2.81 -18.28 34.55
CA VAL A 139 -3.64 -17.28 33.86
C VAL A 139 -3.99 -17.81 32.47
N ALA A 140 -5.05 -18.60 32.39
CA ALA A 140 -5.65 -18.99 31.14
C ALA A 140 -6.48 -17.81 30.68
N PHE A 141 -5.95 -17.01 29.75
CA PHE A 141 -6.76 -16.01 29.06
C PHE A 141 -7.99 -16.70 28.48
N SER A 142 -9.18 -16.14 28.73
CA SER A 142 -10.43 -16.80 28.34
C SER A 142 -10.58 -16.81 26.82
N THR A 143 -9.95 -15.83 26.16
CA THR A 143 -9.91 -15.73 24.71
C THR A 143 -8.54 -15.26 24.19
N PRO A 144 -8.15 -15.64 22.95
CA PRO A 144 -6.95 -15.11 22.30
C PRO A 144 -6.97 -13.58 22.13
N LYS A 145 -8.16 -12.97 22.09
CA LYS A 145 -8.32 -11.52 22.00
C LYS A 145 -7.95 -10.83 23.32
N GLU A 146 -8.35 -11.41 24.46
CA GLU A 146 -7.96 -10.93 25.78
C GLU A 146 -6.45 -10.98 25.97
N GLU A 147 -5.82 -12.10 25.59
CA GLU A 147 -4.37 -12.27 25.63
C GLU A 147 -3.65 -11.22 24.78
N ARG A 148 -4.13 -11.00 23.54
CA ARG A 148 -3.58 -9.98 22.65
C ARG A 148 -3.68 -8.58 23.26
N SER A 149 -4.83 -8.21 23.82
CA SER A 149 -5.02 -6.90 24.45
C SER A 149 -4.17 -6.73 25.71
N ALA A 150 -4.06 -7.77 26.54
CA ALA A 150 -3.21 -7.75 27.73
C ALA A 150 -1.72 -7.59 27.35
N PHE A 151 -1.28 -8.28 26.30
CA PHE A 151 0.09 -8.15 25.79
C PHE A 151 0.36 -6.75 25.24
N GLU A 152 -0.58 -6.14 24.52
CA GLU A 152 -0.47 -4.76 24.02
C GLU A 152 -0.37 -3.72 25.15
N SER A 153 -1.18 -3.88 26.21
CA SER A 153 -1.08 -3.05 27.41
C SER A 153 0.27 -3.21 28.10
N PHE A 154 0.76 -4.45 28.24
CA PHE A 154 2.07 -4.73 28.81
C PHE A 154 3.21 -4.05 28.03
N LEU A 155 3.19 -4.10 26.70
CA LEU A 155 4.19 -3.40 25.87
C LEU A 155 4.16 -1.89 26.08
N SER A 156 2.96 -1.30 26.16
CA SER A 156 2.77 0.13 26.41
C SER A 156 3.34 0.56 27.76
N GLU A 157 3.11 -0.24 28.80
CA GLU A 157 3.65 0.00 30.15
C GLU A 157 5.18 -0.11 30.18
N GLN A 158 5.75 -1.12 29.53
CA GLN A 158 7.20 -1.29 29.43
C GLN A 158 7.87 -0.14 28.67
N ALA A 159 7.26 0.32 27.58
CA ALA A 159 7.73 1.48 26.82
C ALA A 159 7.72 2.75 27.69
N ALA A 160 6.62 2.98 28.43
CA ALA A 160 6.50 4.09 29.38
C ALA A 160 7.53 4.05 30.50
N ALA A 161 7.74 2.87 31.09
CA ALA A 161 8.75 2.70 32.13
C ALA A 161 10.17 2.97 31.61
N LYS A 162 10.46 2.61 30.35
CA LYS A 162 11.79 2.79 29.75
C LYS A 162 12.09 4.24 29.35
N ARG A 163 11.08 5.01 28.89
CA ARG A 163 11.28 6.41 28.49
C ARG A 163 11.37 7.37 29.67
N LYS A 164 10.67 7.07 30.77
CA LYS A 164 10.57 7.95 31.95
C LYS A 164 11.93 8.45 32.47
N PRO A 165 12.96 7.61 32.70
CA PRO A 165 14.26 8.08 33.20
C PRO A 165 14.96 9.08 32.27
N GLY A 166 14.79 8.93 30.95
CA GLY A 166 15.38 9.85 29.98
C GLY A 166 14.69 11.21 29.97
N ILE A 167 13.37 11.24 30.14
CA ILE A 167 12.58 12.47 30.29
C ILE A 167 12.94 13.14 31.63
N ASP A 168 13.00 12.37 32.72
CA ASP A 168 13.37 12.87 34.04
C ASP A 168 14.74 13.57 34.00
N LEU A 169 15.76 12.93 33.42
CA LEU A 169 17.10 13.49 33.29
C LEU A 169 17.15 14.77 32.44
N HIS A 170 16.36 14.83 31.36
CA HIS A 170 16.28 16.05 30.55
C HIS A 170 15.67 17.21 31.33
N CYS A 171 14.58 16.93 32.05
CA CYS A 171 13.90 17.93 32.86
C CYS A 171 14.74 18.39 34.06
N GLU A 172 15.56 17.51 34.65
CA GLU A 172 16.53 17.90 35.67
C GLU A 172 17.55 18.91 35.12
N GLY A 173 18.10 18.69 33.93
CA GLY A 173 19.00 19.65 33.28
C GLY A 173 18.32 20.98 32.94
N LEU A 174 17.10 20.92 32.43
CA LEU A 174 16.31 22.13 32.15
C LEU A 174 15.96 22.90 33.43
N GLU A 175 15.71 22.19 34.54
CA GLU A 175 15.47 22.82 35.85
C GLU A 175 16.70 23.60 36.32
N GLU A 176 17.90 23.05 36.18
CA GLU A 176 19.16 23.75 36.49
C GLU A 176 19.30 25.03 35.64
N GLU A 177 19.05 24.95 34.32
CA GLU A 177 19.10 26.11 33.42
C GLU A 177 18.06 27.19 33.77
N LEU A 178 16.84 26.80 34.14
CA LEU A 178 15.79 27.75 34.52
C LEU A 178 16.10 28.44 35.85
N ARG A 179 16.79 27.75 36.77
CA ARG A 179 17.18 28.33 38.07
C ARG A 179 18.26 29.41 37.92
N ASP A 180 19.13 29.30 36.92
CA ASP A 180 20.15 30.31 36.60
C ASP A 180 19.55 31.66 36.19
N GLY A 181 18.25 31.71 35.87
CA GLY A 181 17.52 32.94 35.58
C GLY A 181 17.71 33.44 34.16
N TYR A 182 17.25 34.66 33.89
CA TYR A 182 17.29 35.29 32.57
C TYR A 182 17.54 36.79 32.68
N LEU A 183 18.09 37.38 31.61
CA LEU A 183 18.26 38.83 31.51
C LEU A 183 17.03 39.44 30.82
N ASP A 184 16.44 40.44 31.46
CA ASP A 184 15.38 41.24 30.85
C ASP A 184 15.95 42.23 29.82
N ALA A 185 15.08 42.87 29.03
CA ALA A 185 15.46 43.76 27.95
C ALA A 185 16.30 44.98 28.39
N ASP A 186 16.26 45.32 29.68
CA ASP A 186 17.06 46.39 30.30
C ASP A 186 18.38 45.89 30.91
N GLY A 187 18.69 44.59 30.79
CA GLY A 187 19.88 43.95 31.34
C GLY A 187 19.74 43.54 32.81
N THR A 188 18.54 43.64 33.40
CA THR A 188 18.29 43.19 34.78
C THR A 188 18.14 41.67 34.85
N GLU A 189 18.86 41.04 35.77
CA GLU A 189 18.73 39.60 36.06
C GLU A 189 17.43 39.32 36.82
N LYS A 190 16.64 38.38 36.30
CA LYS A 190 15.40 37.90 36.89
C LYS A 190 15.43 36.39 37.00
N HIS A 191 14.77 35.87 38.02
CA HIS A 191 14.58 34.43 38.19
C HIS A 191 13.10 34.10 38.09
N TRP A 192 12.83 32.94 37.49
CA TRP A 192 11.50 32.34 37.52
C TRP A 192 11.13 31.95 38.95
N SER A 193 9.86 32.07 39.29
CA SER A 193 9.35 31.51 40.53
C SER A 193 9.34 29.99 40.48
N GLU A 194 9.34 29.32 41.65
CA GLU A 194 9.29 27.87 41.71
C GLU A 194 8.05 27.31 40.99
N ASP A 195 6.89 27.96 41.14
CA ASP A 195 5.65 27.54 40.48
C ASP A 195 5.74 27.66 38.94
N GLU A 196 6.41 28.71 38.42
CA GLU A 196 6.64 28.88 36.98
C GLU A 196 7.59 27.81 36.44
N ILE A 197 8.68 27.53 37.16
CA ILE A 197 9.63 26.47 36.80
C ILE A 197 8.91 25.12 36.75
N GLN A 198 8.16 24.75 37.79
CA GLN A 198 7.43 23.49 37.82
C GLN A 198 6.37 23.39 36.72
N SER A 199 5.69 24.50 36.38
CA SER A 199 4.75 24.53 35.26
C SER A 199 5.44 24.28 33.92
N MET A 200 6.57 24.96 33.66
CA MET A 200 7.33 24.78 32.42
C MET A 200 7.90 23.38 32.29
N LEU A 201 8.41 22.80 33.39
CA LEU A 201 8.89 21.43 33.43
C LEU A 201 7.76 20.43 33.19
N ALA A 202 6.55 20.65 33.73
CA ALA A 202 5.40 19.79 33.49
C ALA A 202 4.97 19.82 32.01
N ASP A 203 4.95 20.99 31.39
CA ASP A 203 4.65 21.15 29.96
C ASP A 203 5.69 20.44 29.09
N GLU A 204 6.99 20.60 29.40
CA GLU A 204 8.06 19.94 28.66
C GLU A 204 8.02 18.42 28.85
N ARG A 205 7.77 17.92 30.07
CA ARG A 205 7.54 16.49 30.34
C ARG A 205 6.41 15.94 29.48
N SER A 206 5.27 16.63 29.44
CA SER A 206 4.11 16.21 28.65
C SER A 206 4.42 16.19 27.16
N ARG A 207 5.10 17.22 26.65
CA ARG A 207 5.48 17.32 25.24
C ARG A 207 6.44 16.19 24.84
N MET A 208 7.46 15.92 25.66
CA MET A 208 8.39 14.82 25.42
C MET A 208 7.70 13.47 25.49
N ASP A 209 6.85 13.25 26.49
CA ASP A 209 6.10 11.99 26.64
C ASP A 209 5.25 11.71 25.40
N GLU A 210 4.60 12.74 24.84
CA GLU A 210 3.83 12.62 23.60
C GLU A 210 4.73 12.31 22.38
N GLU A 211 5.87 12.98 22.25
CA GLU A 211 6.78 12.76 21.12
C GLU A 211 7.39 11.36 21.14
N TYR A 212 7.90 10.92 22.29
CA TYR A 212 8.45 9.57 22.45
C TYR A 212 7.34 8.52 22.37
N GLY A 213 6.17 8.80 22.92
CA GLY A 213 4.98 7.94 22.84
C GLY A 213 4.62 7.58 21.40
N LYS A 214 4.65 8.54 20.47
CA LYS A 214 4.40 8.27 19.04
C LYS A 214 5.40 7.28 18.42
N LYS A 215 6.68 7.36 18.82
CA LYS A 215 7.72 6.42 18.35
C LYS A 215 7.49 5.03 18.96
N ASP A 216 7.10 4.98 20.23
CA ASP A 216 6.77 3.73 20.91
C ASP A 216 5.55 3.06 20.25
N GLU A 217 4.49 3.81 19.94
CA GLU A 217 3.30 3.31 19.24
C GLU A 217 3.63 2.64 17.91
N GLU A 218 4.52 3.22 17.09
CA GLU A 218 4.95 2.61 15.83
C GLU A 218 5.65 1.26 16.07
N VAL A 219 6.56 1.22 17.05
CA VAL A 219 7.30 -0.01 17.39
C VAL A 219 6.36 -1.07 17.96
N ILE A 220 5.46 -0.68 18.87
CA ILE A 220 4.45 -1.56 19.46
C ILE A 220 3.56 -2.13 18.36
N ALA A 221 3.07 -1.31 17.42
CA ALA A 221 2.25 -1.77 16.30
C ALA A 221 2.97 -2.83 15.45
N ARG A 222 4.28 -2.67 15.19
CA ARG A 222 5.09 -3.67 14.47
C ARG A 222 5.29 -4.96 15.26
N VAL A 223 5.49 -4.86 16.57
CA VAL A 223 5.58 -6.03 17.47
C VAL A 223 4.23 -6.75 17.54
N MET A 224 3.11 -6.02 17.60
CA MET A 224 1.77 -6.61 17.59
C MET A 224 1.43 -7.27 16.26
N GLN A 225 1.89 -6.73 15.12
CA GLN A 225 1.80 -7.43 13.83
C GLN A 225 2.55 -8.76 13.84
N ALA A 226 3.75 -8.80 14.46
CA ALA A 226 4.50 -10.04 14.65
C ALA A 226 3.76 -11.02 15.57
N PHE A 227 3.17 -10.53 16.67
CA PHE A 227 2.34 -11.31 17.57
C PHE A 227 1.16 -11.96 16.83
N ASP A 228 0.41 -11.16 16.07
CA ASP A 228 -0.76 -11.59 15.30
C ASP A 228 -0.38 -12.64 14.24
N ARG A 229 0.77 -12.49 13.55
CA ARG A 229 1.28 -13.50 12.61
C ARG A 229 1.59 -14.83 13.29
N GLN A 230 2.22 -14.80 14.47
CA GLN A 230 2.57 -16.00 15.23
C GLN A 230 1.33 -16.71 15.82
N HIS A 231 0.29 -15.94 16.17
CA HIS A 231 -0.93 -16.44 16.83
C HIS A 231 -2.12 -16.59 15.86
N ARG A 232 -1.90 -16.42 14.55
CA ARG A 232 -2.93 -16.46 13.49
C ARG A 232 -3.74 -17.76 13.48
N VAL A 233 -3.12 -18.88 13.87
CA VAL A 233 -3.78 -20.19 14.00
C VAL A 233 -4.78 -20.20 15.16
N THR A 234 -4.53 -19.48 16.26
CA THR A 234 -5.39 -19.53 17.45
C THR A 234 -6.70 -18.75 17.27
N ILE A 235 -6.69 -17.70 16.44
CA ILE A 235 -7.86 -16.83 16.18
C ILE A 235 -8.89 -17.52 15.26
N GLU A 236 -8.45 -18.19 14.19
CA GLU A 236 -9.37 -18.88 13.26
C GLU A 236 -10.11 -20.06 13.91
N TYR A 237 -9.46 -20.83 14.79
CA TYR A 237 -10.11 -21.94 15.50
C TYR A 237 -11.14 -21.50 16.55
N SER A 238 -11.02 -20.28 17.10
CA SER A 238 -12.01 -19.72 18.05
C SER A 238 -13.31 -19.27 17.37
N THR A 239 -13.26 -18.95 16.08
CA THR A 239 -14.43 -18.49 15.31
C THR A 239 -15.29 -19.66 14.80
N ILE A 240 -14.71 -20.85 14.68
CA ILE A 240 -15.39 -22.05 14.16
C ILE A 240 -16.17 -22.82 15.25
N ARG A 241 -15.98 -22.49 16.54
CA ARG A 241 -16.66 -23.15 17.68
C ARG A 241 -17.76 -22.29 18.35
N LEU A 242 -18.53 -21.56 17.56
CA LEU A 242 -19.81 -20.95 18.00
C LEU A 242 -20.98 -21.63 17.30
#